data_AF-A0A927G5J6-F1
#
_entry.id   AF-A0A927G5J6-F1
#
_cell.length_a   1.000
_cell.length_b   1.000
_cell.length_c   1.000
_cell.angle_alpha   90.00
_cell.angle_beta   90.00
_cell.angle_gamma   90.00
#
_symmetry.space_group_name_H-M   'P 1'
#
loop_
_entity.id
_entity.type
_entity.pdbx_description
1 polymer ?
#
loop_
_entity_poly.entity_id
_entity_poly.type
_entity_poly.pdbx_seq_one_letter_code
_entity_poly.pdbx_strand_id
1 'polypeptide(L)'
;MTVSFKINQEIELLDEFSDEKFDITYSIEQAKEILKDENNKSDITECYFEKSIWTMENPVTKTRINLNFIDFNNTFTNSDLIAKKDFILIVKCWTANIIKTRSAPLVKKYLNKIIEFIEITECFLIKDEEKIRNILKRENEENRYLIAYTMLNFFDFYEELDSDSIYTQILIDVKEELNVTGNRAVRKLPKSKDILMFSWFLDDFFRQVEPRSNEYYYYYPLYIWWNLTNLIPMRPSEFCKIHRDCLFIENKKTYIRLPRYKQPKYKSQIQVIDKIRIPSNMYQEIEEYIEQTTMFGESKTLISYRSVAHNGTQNQMRNKVDPDYFTLDILGKILKNFYKYIITNIYGKTIKPYAKVDKEISILDRKDDREDFYDIDQQIRPGDTRHFAFLNLMRQGYHPVEIARLGGHTTVRAQYHYHQHTEYWVDTDVLKLMIRFNLDEQKKKQSVGDRSSLNEIPSALSDEFKKKFIFKPPTCEKTKRKMKIGYCTDPLQLCRVKHCMLCDDWRISTDEYLEKTRQIEEIIKESKRDVDRLTSTLLNLYKLALSNSSDLEFQEHNMQINQDLTLASKELEEAINNYAKMLSISERVED
;
A
#
# COMPACT_ATOMS: atom_id res chain seq x y z
N MET A 1 0.40 36.21 -31.13
CA MET A 1 1.31 35.10 -30.74
C MET A 1 1.27 35.00 -29.24
N THR A 2 0.34 34.20 -28.72
CA THR A 2 0.08 34.06 -27.29
C THR A 2 0.67 32.73 -26.87
N VAL A 3 1.87 32.76 -26.29
CA VAL A 3 2.54 31.56 -25.78
C VAL A 3 1.80 31.12 -24.53
N SER A 4 0.97 30.08 -24.66
CA SER A 4 0.38 29.40 -23.50
C SER A 4 1.49 28.62 -22.80
N PHE A 5 1.99 29.13 -21.68
CA PHE A 5 2.76 28.32 -20.76
C PHE A 5 1.81 27.32 -20.09
N LYS A 6 1.66 26.13 -20.69
CA LYS A 6 1.13 24.95 -19.99
C LYS A 6 2.21 24.50 -19.00
N ILE A 7 2.14 25.01 -17.77
CA ILE A 7 2.85 24.41 -16.63
C ILE A 7 2.03 23.18 -16.24
N ASN A 8 2.23 22.07 -16.94
CA ASN A 8 1.86 20.74 -16.46
C ASN A 8 2.91 20.32 -15.42
N GLN A 9 2.85 20.92 -14.23
CA GLN A 9 3.43 20.26 -13.05
C GLN A 9 2.38 19.23 -12.62
N GLU A 10 2.71 17.94 -12.72
CA GLU A 10 2.03 16.91 -11.94
C GLU A 10 2.36 17.16 -10.46
N ILE A 11 1.69 18.16 -9.88
CA ILE A 11 1.66 18.38 -8.44
C ILE A 11 0.79 17.25 -7.92
N GLU A 12 1.44 16.23 -7.37
CA GLU A 12 0.75 15.11 -6.79
C GLU A 12 -0.17 15.59 -5.65
N LEU A 13 -1.45 15.33 -5.82
CA LEU A 13 -2.50 15.64 -4.86
C LEU A 13 -2.27 14.84 -3.56
N LEU A 14 -2.85 15.31 -2.46
CA LEU A 14 -2.88 14.58 -1.19
C LEU A 14 -3.45 13.18 -1.42
N ASP A 15 -2.86 12.17 -0.77
CA ASP A 15 -3.44 10.83 -0.78
C ASP A 15 -4.76 10.84 0.01
N GLU A 16 -5.69 9.96 -0.31
CA GLU A 16 -6.95 9.82 0.44
C GLU A 16 -6.71 9.26 1.84
N PHE A 17 -5.64 8.49 2.03
CA PHE A 17 -5.28 7.92 3.32
C PHE A 17 -4.14 8.70 3.97
N SER A 18 -4.23 8.84 5.30
CA SER A 18 -3.19 9.41 6.10
C SER A 18 -2.19 8.32 6.50
N ASP A 19 -0.89 8.61 6.35
CA ASP A 19 0.17 7.73 6.85
C ASP A 19 0.22 7.69 8.39
N GLU A 20 -0.47 8.61 9.07
CA GLU A 20 -0.53 8.78 10.52
C GLU A 20 -1.98 8.74 11.02
N LYS A 21 -2.17 8.32 12.29
CA LYS A 21 -3.42 8.46 13.02
C LYS A 21 -3.20 9.44 14.17
N PHE A 22 -4.17 10.31 14.42
CA PHE A 22 -4.08 11.29 15.48
C PHE A 22 -4.02 10.62 16.85
N ASP A 23 -3.01 11.00 17.63
CA ASP A 23 -2.86 10.71 19.05
C ASP A 23 -2.42 11.99 19.73
N ILE A 24 -3.13 12.45 20.76
CA ILE A 24 -2.93 13.79 21.30
C ILE A 24 -1.49 14.05 21.74
N THR A 25 -0.86 13.12 22.46
CA THR A 25 0.46 13.35 23.04
C THR A 25 1.51 13.22 21.94
N TYR A 26 1.44 12.12 21.19
CA TYR A 26 2.43 11.80 20.17
C TYR A 26 2.35 12.75 18.96
N SER A 27 1.15 13.07 18.47
CA SER A 27 0.99 13.92 17.29
C SER A 27 1.47 15.34 17.55
N ILE A 28 1.36 15.85 18.79
CA ILE A 28 1.91 17.15 19.15
C ILE A 28 3.45 17.11 19.14
N GLU A 29 4.06 16.09 19.74
CA GLU A 29 5.52 15.95 19.78
C GLU A 29 6.09 15.80 18.36
N GLN A 30 5.48 14.94 17.54
CA GLN A 30 5.83 14.76 16.14
C GLN A 30 5.67 16.05 15.34
N ALA A 31 4.56 16.78 15.52
CA ALA A 31 4.37 18.06 14.84
C ALA A 31 5.46 19.06 15.22
N LYS A 32 5.87 19.13 16.49
CA LYS A 32 6.96 20.01 16.93
C LYS A 32 8.30 19.62 16.31
N GLU A 33 8.60 18.33 16.18
CA GLU A 33 9.82 17.84 15.53
C GLU A 33 9.83 18.24 14.04
N ILE A 34 8.74 17.99 13.31
CA ILE A 34 8.62 18.36 11.89
C ILE A 34 8.80 19.86 11.70
N LEU A 35 8.12 20.68 12.50
CA LEU A 35 8.22 22.14 12.39
C LEU A 35 9.63 22.66 12.73
N LYS A 36 10.33 22.01 13.67
CA LYS A 36 11.73 22.32 13.96
C LYS A 36 12.62 22.08 12.74
N ASP A 37 12.44 20.95 12.06
CA ASP A 37 13.17 20.63 10.84
C ASP A 37 12.87 21.61 9.71
N GLU A 38 11.61 22.02 9.53
CA GLU A 38 11.23 23.02 8.53
C GLU A 38 11.83 24.40 8.82
N ASN A 39 11.85 24.85 10.07
CA ASN A 39 12.50 26.10 10.46
C ASN A 39 14.01 26.09 10.14
N ASN A 40 14.66 24.92 10.23
CA ASN A 40 16.09 24.79 9.90
C ASN A 40 16.39 24.87 8.40
N LYS A 41 15.37 24.79 7.52
CA LYS A 41 15.60 24.84 6.05
C LYS A 41 15.81 26.25 5.52
N SER A 42 15.30 27.27 6.20
CA SER A 42 15.35 28.67 5.74
C SER A 42 15.13 29.64 6.90
N ASP A 43 15.97 30.67 6.97
CA ASP A 43 15.92 31.74 7.96
C ASP A 43 14.61 32.55 7.94
N ILE A 44 13.84 32.45 6.84
CA ILE A 44 12.58 33.18 6.64
C ILE A 44 11.38 32.38 7.15
N THR A 45 11.56 31.08 7.44
CA THR A 45 10.51 30.20 7.93
C THR A 45 10.36 30.37 9.44
N GLU A 46 9.14 30.68 9.87
CA GLU A 46 8.74 30.78 11.27
C GLU A 46 7.46 29.98 11.49
N CYS A 47 7.62 28.68 11.76
CA CYS A 47 6.52 27.79 12.08
C CYS A 47 6.73 27.16 13.47
N TYR A 48 6.03 27.70 14.48
CA TYR A 48 6.08 27.21 15.85
C TYR A 48 4.70 26.71 16.24
N PHE A 49 4.60 25.51 16.80
CA PHE A 49 3.32 24.85 17.06
C PHE A 49 2.36 25.70 17.89
N GLU A 50 2.89 26.45 18.85
CA GLU A 50 2.16 27.32 19.77
C GLU A 50 1.59 28.56 19.08
N LYS A 51 2.21 29.04 17.99
CA LYS A 51 1.73 30.21 17.24
C LYS A 51 0.46 29.87 16.44
N SER A 52 -0.42 30.86 16.26
CA SER A 52 -1.64 30.73 15.44
C SER A 52 -1.40 31.00 13.95
N ILE A 53 -0.21 31.50 13.58
CA ILE A 53 0.18 31.73 12.19
C ILE A 53 1.55 31.10 12.01
N TRP A 54 1.69 30.24 10.99
CA TRP A 54 2.96 29.69 10.56
C TRP A 54 3.36 30.34 9.24
N THR A 55 4.55 30.94 9.19
CA THR A 55 5.09 31.57 7.99
C THR A 55 6.14 30.66 7.38
N MET A 56 5.99 30.38 6.09
CA MET A 56 6.88 29.49 5.34
C MET A 56 7.37 30.15 4.06
N GLU A 57 8.56 29.77 3.60
CA GLU A 57 9.07 30.19 2.31
C GLU A 57 8.42 29.39 1.16
N ASN A 58 7.99 30.08 0.10
CA ASN A 58 7.69 29.45 -1.17
C ASN A 58 9.00 29.20 -1.93
N PRO A 59 9.40 27.93 -2.17
CA PRO A 59 10.68 27.63 -2.80
C PRO A 59 10.79 28.15 -4.24
N VAL A 60 9.66 28.29 -4.96
CA VAL A 60 9.62 28.68 -6.38
C VAL A 60 9.64 30.20 -6.52
N THR A 61 8.74 30.90 -5.83
CA THR A 61 8.57 32.35 -5.98
C THR A 61 9.41 33.16 -4.99
N LYS A 62 10.04 32.50 -4.00
CA LYS A 62 10.79 33.14 -2.91
C LYS A 62 9.96 34.15 -2.11
N THR A 63 8.66 33.92 -2.03
CA THR A 63 7.71 34.73 -1.24
C THR A 63 7.33 34.02 0.06
N ARG A 64 6.74 34.78 1.00
CA ARG A 64 6.21 34.21 2.25
C ARG A 64 4.79 33.68 2.06
N ILE A 65 4.51 32.53 2.65
CA ILE A 65 3.19 31.92 2.71
C ILE A 65 2.81 31.77 4.17
N ASN A 66 1.67 32.34 4.54
CA ASN A 66 1.12 32.23 5.88
C ASN A 66 0.02 31.17 5.91
N LEU A 67 0.20 30.18 6.78
CA LEU A 67 -0.81 29.22 7.20
C LEU A 67 -1.47 29.78 8.46
N ASN A 68 -2.74 30.17 8.35
CA ASN A 68 -3.44 30.93 9.38
C ASN A 68 -4.46 30.05 10.10
N PHE A 69 -4.17 29.69 11.35
CA PHE A 69 -5.09 28.93 12.19
C PHE A 69 -6.12 29.82 12.90
N ILE A 70 -6.02 31.15 12.78
CA ILE A 70 -7.03 32.09 13.28
C ILE A 70 -8.33 31.94 12.47
N ASP A 71 -8.25 31.56 11.19
CA ASP A 71 -9.44 31.39 10.37
C ASP A 71 -10.34 30.27 10.94
N PHE A 72 -9.76 29.17 11.42
CA PHE A 72 -10.50 28.15 12.18
C PHE A 72 -11.05 28.66 13.52
N ASN A 73 -10.38 29.61 14.16
CA ASN A 73 -10.95 30.27 15.34
C ASN A 73 -12.17 31.13 14.99
N ASN A 74 -12.32 31.62 13.76
CA ASN A 74 -13.46 32.44 13.40
C ASN A 74 -14.61 31.59 12.84
N THR A 75 -14.28 30.57 12.06
CA THR A 75 -15.26 29.74 11.35
C THR A 75 -15.79 28.58 12.20
N PHE A 76 -14.96 27.95 13.04
CA PHE A 76 -15.37 26.79 13.83
C PHE A 76 -15.92 27.22 15.21
N THR A 77 -17.16 26.83 15.50
CA THR A 77 -17.79 26.93 16.82
C THR A 77 -17.73 25.58 17.53
N ASN A 78 -17.90 25.57 18.86
CA ASN A 78 -17.97 24.30 19.58
C ASN A 78 -19.15 23.48 19.03
N SER A 79 -18.89 22.24 18.64
CA SER A 79 -19.93 21.26 18.33
C SER A 79 -20.04 20.26 19.48
N ASP A 80 -21.12 19.47 19.50
CA ASP A 80 -21.28 18.36 20.44
C ASP A 80 -20.21 17.26 20.24
N LEU A 81 -19.54 17.26 19.08
CA LEU A 81 -18.55 16.26 18.69
C LEU A 81 -17.13 16.59 19.18
N ILE A 82 -16.75 17.87 19.15
CA ILE A 82 -15.40 18.30 19.50
C ILE A 82 -15.34 19.75 19.99
N ALA A 83 -14.58 19.99 21.04
CA ALA A 83 -14.28 21.34 21.49
C ALA A 83 -13.38 22.05 20.48
N LYS A 84 -13.64 23.33 20.22
CA LYS A 84 -12.90 24.15 19.25
C LYS A 84 -11.38 24.13 19.45
N LYS A 85 -10.92 24.16 20.71
CA LYS A 85 -9.49 24.13 21.03
C LYS A 85 -8.84 22.82 20.56
N ASP A 86 -9.52 21.71 20.78
CA ASP A 86 -9.03 20.38 20.41
C ASP A 86 -9.07 20.21 18.89
N PHE A 87 -10.11 20.72 18.22
CA PHE A 87 -10.19 20.71 16.77
C PHE A 87 -9.01 21.45 16.11
N ILE A 88 -8.71 22.67 16.57
CA ILE A 88 -7.58 23.46 16.05
C ILE A 88 -6.24 22.74 16.28
N LEU A 89 -6.10 22.07 17.43
CA LEU A 89 -4.92 21.28 17.75
C LEU A 89 -4.76 20.11 16.77
N ILE A 90 -5.84 19.39 16.45
CA ILE A 90 -5.83 18.30 15.47
C ILE A 90 -5.47 18.82 14.09
N VAL A 91 -6.07 19.93 13.65
CA VAL A 91 -5.77 20.57 12.36
C VAL A 91 -4.29 20.97 12.29
N LYS A 92 -3.71 21.53 13.36
CA LYS A 92 -2.28 21.83 13.42
C LYS A 92 -1.41 20.58 13.26
N CYS A 93 -1.72 19.51 13.98
CA CYS A 93 -0.97 18.25 13.89
C CYS A 93 -1.04 17.66 12.48
N TRP A 94 -2.23 17.63 11.88
CA TRP A 94 -2.44 17.18 10.51
C TRP A 94 -1.66 18.05 9.50
N THR A 95 -1.69 19.37 9.67
CA THR A 95 -0.97 20.32 8.81
C THR A 95 0.54 20.06 8.85
N ALA A 96 1.11 19.84 10.05
CA ALA A 96 2.52 19.54 10.20
C ALA A 96 2.92 18.27 9.43
N ASN A 97 2.10 17.21 9.49
CA ASN A 97 2.35 15.96 8.76
C ASN A 97 2.38 16.15 7.23
N ILE A 98 1.52 17.01 6.68
CA ILE A 98 1.46 17.24 5.24
C ILE A 98 2.58 18.17 4.74
N ILE A 99 3.00 19.15 5.56
CA ILE A 99 4.11 20.06 5.21
C ILE A 99 5.38 19.28 4.85
N LYS A 100 5.62 18.14 5.52
CA LYS A 100 6.79 17.30 5.28
C LYS A 100 6.92 16.84 3.81
N THR A 101 5.79 16.58 3.14
CA THR A 101 5.76 15.98 1.81
C THR A 101 5.25 16.93 0.72
N ARG A 102 4.61 18.04 1.11
CA ARG A 102 3.94 18.97 0.20
C ARG A 102 4.44 20.40 0.37
N SER A 103 4.33 21.18 -0.70
CA SER A 103 4.74 22.59 -0.68
C SER A 103 3.76 23.46 0.12
N ALA A 104 4.27 24.51 0.77
CA ALA A 104 3.45 25.45 1.55
C ALA A 104 2.22 26.04 0.80
N PRO A 105 2.29 26.39 -0.51
CA PRO A 105 1.09 26.85 -1.23
C PRO A 105 -0.01 25.79 -1.30
N LEU A 106 0.38 24.52 -1.49
CA LEU A 106 -0.55 23.41 -1.61
C LEU A 106 -1.19 23.09 -0.26
N VAL A 107 -0.38 23.07 0.81
CA VAL A 107 -0.86 22.93 2.20
C VAL A 107 -1.89 24.00 2.53
N LYS A 108 -1.64 25.26 2.15
CA LYS A 108 -2.61 26.35 2.32
C LYS A 108 -3.91 26.09 1.56
N LYS A 109 -3.84 25.58 0.32
CA LYS A 109 -5.01 25.21 -0.47
C LYS A 109 -5.85 24.16 0.27
N TYR A 110 -5.21 23.16 0.88
CA TYR A 110 -5.89 22.12 1.67
C TYR A 110 -6.54 22.66 2.95
N LEU A 111 -5.86 23.51 3.71
CA LEU A 111 -6.46 24.11 4.91
C LEU A 111 -7.73 24.89 4.59
N ASN A 112 -7.72 25.64 3.48
CA ASN A 112 -8.93 26.34 3.01
C ASN A 112 -10.06 25.35 2.68
N LYS A 113 -9.77 24.14 2.19
CA LYS A 113 -10.81 23.13 1.90
C LYS A 113 -11.42 22.53 3.16
N ILE A 114 -10.66 22.43 4.24
CA ILE A 114 -11.24 22.07 5.55
C ILE A 114 -12.20 23.18 6.00
N ILE A 115 -11.82 24.45 5.87
CA ILE A 115 -12.69 25.59 6.22
C ILE A 115 -13.96 25.59 5.37
N GLU A 116 -13.85 25.47 4.04
CA GLU A 116 -15.00 25.39 3.14
C GLU A 116 -15.94 24.23 3.52
N PHE A 117 -15.40 23.06 3.87
CA PHE A 117 -16.23 21.93 4.28
C PHE A 117 -16.90 22.13 5.64
N ILE A 118 -16.23 22.77 6.59
CA ILE A 118 -16.83 23.19 7.87
C ILE A 118 -18.02 24.11 7.62
N GLU A 119 -17.90 25.05 6.68
CA GLU A 119 -18.99 25.97 6.33
C GLU A 119 -20.16 25.24 5.68
N ILE A 120 -19.89 24.30 4.75
CA ILE A 120 -20.91 23.48 4.09
C ILE A 120 -21.70 22.63 5.10
N THR A 121 -21.02 22.10 6.11
CA THR A 121 -21.61 21.19 7.11
C THR A 121 -22.09 21.90 8.38
N GLU A 122 -21.96 23.23 8.45
CA GLU A 122 -22.21 24.04 9.64
C GLU A 122 -21.51 23.46 10.89
N CYS A 123 -20.18 23.28 10.81
CA CYS A 123 -19.35 22.67 11.86
C CYS A 123 -19.75 21.21 12.18
N PHE A 124 -20.04 20.41 11.15
CA PHE A 124 -20.45 19.01 11.27
C PHE A 124 -21.78 18.80 12.01
N LEU A 125 -22.66 19.82 12.01
CA LEU A 125 -24.00 19.72 12.60
C LEU A 125 -25.03 19.20 11.59
N ILE A 126 -24.88 19.55 10.31
CA ILE A 126 -25.76 19.03 9.25
C ILE A 126 -25.32 17.62 8.89
N LYS A 127 -26.23 16.66 9.04
CA LYS A 127 -26.06 15.26 8.58
C LYS A 127 -26.98 14.87 7.42
N ASP A 128 -27.72 15.84 6.87
CA ASP A 128 -28.57 15.64 5.70
C ASP A 128 -27.71 15.48 4.45
N GLU A 129 -27.64 14.24 3.95
CA GLU A 129 -26.83 13.89 2.78
C GLU A 129 -27.25 14.64 1.51
N GLU A 130 -28.55 14.79 1.26
CA GLU A 130 -29.04 15.46 0.06
C GLU A 130 -28.69 16.95 0.08
N LYS A 131 -28.84 17.60 1.23
CA LYS A 131 -28.48 19.02 1.39
C LYS A 131 -26.99 19.22 1.10
N ILE A 132 -26.12 18.41 1.69
CA ILE A 132 -24.66 18.53 1.50
C ILE A 132 -24.29 18.26 0.04
N ARG A 133 -24.83 17.20 -0.59
CA ARG A 133 -24.60 16.90 -2.00
C ARG A 133 -25.02 18.04 -2.92
N ASN A 134 -26.17 18.65 -2.65
CA ASN A 134 -26.67 19.78 -3.43
C ASN A 134 -25.79 21.02 -3.31
N ILE A 135 -25.23 21.28 -2.13
CA ILE A 135 -24.26 22.37 -1.93
C ILE A 135 -22.98 22.07 -2.71
N LEU A 136 -22.42 20.87 -2.53
CA LEU A 136 -21.20 20.47 -3.24
C LEU A 136 -21.38 20.54 -4.76
N LYS A 137 -22.52 20.12 -5.31
CA LYS A 137 -22.82 20.18 -6.76
C LYS A 137 -22.82 21.60 -7.35
N ARG A 138 -22.95 22.65 -6.53
CA ARG A 138 -22.85 24.05 -6.98
C ARG A 138 -21.40 24.49 -7.19
N GLU A 139 -20.45 23.79 -6.56
CA GLU A 139 -19.03 24.03 -6.73
C GLU A 139 -18.51 23.47 -8.06
N ASN A 140 -17.46 24.09 -8.59
CA ASN A 140 -16.79 23.58 -9.78
C ASN A 140 -16.15 22.20 -9.49
N GLU A 141 -15.97 21.41 -10.54
CA GLU A 141 -15.48 20.04 -10.40
C GLU A 141 -14.09 19.92 -9.76
N GLU A 142 -13.18 20.86 -10.02
CA GLU A 142 -11.84 20.86 -9.40
C GLU A 142 -11.95 21.09 -7.89
N ASN A 143 -12.83 22.01 -7.49
CA ASN A 143 -13.03 22.34 -6.09
C ASN A 143 -13.67 21.17 -5.34
N ARG A 144 -14.74 20.58 -5.87
CA ARG A 144 -15.37 19.38 -5.31
C ARG A 144 -14.37 18.26 -5.11
N TYR A 145 -13.55 18.01 -6.13
CA TYR A 145 -12.52 16.98 -6.08
C TYR A 145 -11.51 17.24 -4.97
N LEU A 146 -11.05 18.50 -4.84
CA LEU A 146 -10.08 18.85 -3.81
C LEU A 146 -10.66 18.77 -2.39
N ILE A 147 -11.92 19.18 -2.20
CA ILE A 147 -12.65 19.04 -0.94
C ILE A 147 -12.72 17.55 -0.57
N ALA A 148 -13.15 16.69 -1.50
CA ALA A 148 -13.23 15.25 -1.28
C ALA A 148 -11.91 14.67 -0.79
N TYR A 149 -10.81 14.83 -1.54
CA TYR A 149 -9.51 14.28 -1.15
C TYR A 149 -8.99 14.83 0.17
N THR A 150 -9.14 16.15 0.39
CA THR A 150 -8.66 16.79 1.62
C THR A 150 -9.39 16.25 2.84
N MET A 151 -10.72 16.16 2.76
CA MET A 151 -11.54 15.74 3.88
C MET A 151 -11.44 14.24 4.12
N LEU A 152 -11.34 13.41 3.08
CA LEU A 152 -11.09 11.97 3.23
C LEU A 152 -9.76 11.69 3.96
N ASN A 153 -8.69 12.40 3.57
CA ASN A 153 -7.41 12.30 4.27
C ASN A 153 -7.51 12.76 5.74
N PHE A 154 -8.22 13.85 5.97
CA PHE A 154 -8.40 14.39 7.32
C PHE A 154 -9.24 13.47 8.22
N PHE A 155 -10.30 12.87 7.69
CA PHE A 155 -11.12 11.88 8.42
C PHE A 155 -10.36 10.58 8.67
N ASP A 156 -9.49 10.13 7.75
CA ASP A 156 -8.61 8.98 8.03
C ASP A 156 -7.58 9.30 9.13
N PHE A 157 -7.08 10.53 9.19
CA PHE A 157 -6.21 11.00 10.27
C PHE A 157 -6.94 11.04 11.62
N TYR A 158 -8.21 11.46 11.65
CA TYR A 158 -9.03 11.56 12.87
C TYR A 158 -10.46 11.02 12.66
N GLU A 159 -10.58 9.68 12.72
CA GLU A 159 -11.82 8.94 12.48
C GLU A 159 -12.99 9.32 13.41
N GLU A 160 -12.73 9.81 14.63
CA GLU A 160 -13.78 10.14 15.62
C GLU A 160 -14.70 11.28 15.15
N LEU A 161 -14.23 12.15 14.25
CA LEU A 161 -15.02 13.29 13.76
C LEU A 161 -16.18 12.87 12.84
N ASP A 162 -16.07 11.72 12.19
CA ASP A 162 -17.07 11.15 11.27
C ASP A 162 -17.32 9.67 11.63
N SER A 163 -17.62 9.43 12.91
CA SER A 163 -17.78 8.09 13.48
C SER A 163 -18.98 7.29 12.94
N ASP A 164 -19.99 7.95 12.36
CA ASP A 164 -21.07 7.32 11.60
C ASP A 164 -20.75 7.19 10.10
N SER A 165 -19.69 7.85 9.66
CA SER A 165 -19.11 7.88 8.32
C SER A 165 -20.05 8.42 7.24
N ILE A 166 -20.96 9.32 7.62
CA ILE A 166 -21.91 9.98 6.72
C ILE A 166 -21.15 10.86 5.73
N TYR A 167 -20.21 11.69 6.24
CA TYR A 167 -19.47 12.61 5.39
C TYR A 167 -18.53 11.86 4.45
N THR A 168 -17.85 10.84 4.96
CA THR A 168 -16.98 9.95 4.19
C THR A 168 -17.73 9.36 3.00
N GLN A 169 -18.95 8.85 3.19
CA GLN A 169 -19.75 8.29 2.09
C GLN A 169 -20.10 9.34 1.03
N ILE A 170 -20.52 10.54 1.45
CA ILE A 170 -20.82 11.63 0.51
C ILE A 170 -19.60 11.99 -0.33
N LEU A 171 -18.43 12.10 0.30
CA LEU A 171 -17.18 12.49 -0.36
C LEU A 171 -16.68 11.39 -1.31
N ILE A 172 -16.87 10.12 -0.95
CA ILE A 172 -16.65 8.97 -1.82
C ILE A 172 -17.48 9.09 -3.10
N ASP A 173 -18.79 9.28 -2.95
CA ASP A 173 -19.69 9.31 -4.11
C ASP A 173 -19.39 10.50 -5.01
N VAL A 174 -19.07 11.66 -4.42
CA VAL A 174 -18.61 12.85 -5.17
C VAL A 174 -17.34 12.53 -5.96
N LYS A 175 -16.40 11.79 -5.38
CA LYS A 175 -15.19 11.36 -6.07
C LYS A 175 -15.51 10.41 -7.22
N GLU A 176 -16.40 9.44 -7.02
CA GLU A 176 -16.81 8.48 -8.05
C GLU A 176 -17.50 9.20 -9.23
N GLU A 177 -18.43 10.10 -8.94
CA GLU A 177 -19.09 10.93 -9.96
C GLU A 177 -18.07 11.68 -10.85
N LEU A 178 -17.00 12.22 -10.24
CA LEU A 178 -15.97 13.01 -10.92
C LEU A 178 -14.93 12.16 -11.66
N ASN A 179 -14.62 10.96 -11.16
CA ASN A 179 -13.72 10.03 -11.85
C ASN A 179 -14.36 9.46 -13.12
N VAL A 180 -15.70 9.35 -13.16
CA VAL A 180 -16.44 8.99 -14.38
C VAL A 180 -16.34 10.09 -15.45
N THR A 181 -16.17 11.36 -15.05
CA THR A 181 -16.18 12.50 -15.99
C THR A 181 -14.79 12.99 -16.44
N GLY A 182 -13.68 12.54 -15.86
CA GLY A 182 -12.35 12.97 -16.29
C GLY A 182 -11.17 12.09 -15.89
N ASN A 183 -10.19 11.99 -16.80
CA ASN A 183 -8.83 11.45 -16.59
C ASN A 183 -8.02 12.31 -15.59
N ARG A 184 -8.54 12.54 -14.38
CA ARG A 184 -7.77 13.19 -13.32
C ARG A 184 -6.79 12.17 -12.75
N ALA A 185 -5.55 12.60 -12.54
CA ALA A 185 -4.47 11.77 -12.03
C ALA A 185 -4.72 11.41 -10.55
N VAL A 186 -5.66 10.50 -10.31
CA VAL A 186 -5.77 9.75 -9.07
C VAL A 186 -4.44 9.06 -8.84
N ARG A 187 -3.89 9.11 -7.61
CA ARG A 187 -2.74 8.29 -7.24
C ARG A 187 -3.12 6.82 -7.51
N LYS A 188 -2.56 6.26 -8.58
CA LYS A 188 -2.71 4.84 -8.88
C LYS A 188 -1.74 4.08 -8.01
N LEU A 189 -2.19 3.01 -7.37
CA LEU A 189 -1.28 2.07 -6.71
C LEU A 189 -0.31 1.51 -7.77
N PRO A 190 0.91 1.09 -7.38
CA PRO A 190 1.86 0.52 -8.32
C PRO A 190 1.22 -0.65 -9.10
N LYS A 191 1.43 -0.71 -10.42
CA LYS A 191 0.95 -1.85 -11.22
C LYS A 191 1.61 -3.14 -10.74
N SER A 192 0.97 -4.27 -10.98
CA SER A 192 1.50 -5.55 -10.48
C SER A 192 2.89 -5.91 -10.94
N LYS A 193 3.25 -5.54 -12.18
CA LYS A 193 4.61 -5.69 -12.69
C LYS A 193 5.62 -5.04 -11.74
N ASP A 194 5.40 -3.79 -11.34
CA ASP A 194 6.31 -3.03 -10.48
C ASP A 194 6.37 -3.63 -9.07
N ILE A 195 5.23 -4.10 -8.56
CA ILE A 195 5.13 -4.76 -7.25
C ILE A 195 5.92 -6.08 -7.23
N LEU A 196 5.73 -6.93 -8.25
CA LEU A 196 6.47 -8.18 -8.41
C LEU A 196 7.97 -7.93 -8.57
N MET A 197 8.35 -6.93 -9.36
CA MET A 197 9.74 -6.56 -9.56
C MET A 197 10.40 -6.16 -8.23
N PHE A 198 9.77 -5.27 -7.45
CA PHE A 198 10.29 -4.88 -6.15
C PHE A 198 10.43 -6.08 -5.20
N SER A 199 9.40 -6.92 -5.09
CA SER A 199 9.42 -8.14 -4.28
C SER A 199 10.59 -9.04 -4.67
N TRP A 200 10.78 -9.25 -5.97
CA TRP A 200 11.88 -10.07 -6.49
C TRP A 200 13.24 -9.47 -6.15
N PHE A 201 13.46 -8.18 -6.42
CA PHE A 201 14.73 -7.51 -6.12
C PHE A 201 15.04 -7.54 -4.62
N LEU A 202 14.04 -7.36 -3.76
CA LEU A 202 14.21 -7.44 -2.31
C LEU A 202 14.68 -8.83 -1.89
N ASP A 203 13.99 -9.89 -2.34
CA ASP A 203 14.35 -11.26 -1.98
C ASP A 203 15.65 -11.73 -2.62
N ASP A 204 15.95 -11.26 -3.83
CA ASP A 204 17.19 -11.56 -4.53
C ASP A 204 18.38 -10.91 -3.82
N PHE A 205 18.25 -9.64 -3.44
CA PHE A 205 19.22 -8.93 -2.61
C PHE A 205 19.50 -9.69 -1.31
N PHE A 206 18.47 -10.09 -0.55
CA PHE A 206 18.68 -10.82 0.71
C PHE A 206 19.21 -12.24 0.55
N ARG A 207 19.01 -12.88 -0.61
CA ARG A 207 19.65 -14.16 -0.92
C ARG A 207 21.15 -14.02 -1.13
N GLN A 208 21.57 -12.91 -1.74
CA GLN A 208 22.94 -12.68 -2.18
C GLN A 208 23.81 -11.95 -1.17
N VAL A 209 23.24 -10.98 -0.45
CA VAL A 209 23.96 -10.17 0.52
C VAL A 209 24.55 -11.06 1.63
N GLU A 210 25.75 -10.73 2.06
CA GLU A 210 26.39 -11.40 3.18
C GLU A 210 25.58 -11.15 4.47
N PRO A 211 25.12 -12.21 5.16
CA PRO A 211 24.40 -12.04 6.42
C PRO A 211 25.22 -11.23 7.41
N ARG A 212 24.58 -10.30 8.12
CA ARG A 212 25.23 -9.43 9.13
C ARG A 212 26.27 -8.44 8.59
N SER A 213 26.34 -8.25 7.27
CA SER A 213 27.07 -7.12 6.67
C SER A 213 26.39 -5.78 6.97
N ASN A 214 27.09 -4.68 6.68
CA ASN A 214 26.54 -3.34 6.85
C ASN A 214 25.31 -3.14 5.95
N GLU A 215 25.38 -3.54 4.68
CA GLU A 215 24.25 -3.46 3.74
C GLU A 215 23.06 -4.31 4.20
N TYR A 216 23.33 -5.50 4.76
CA TYR A 216 22.29 -6.35 5.34
C TYR A 216 21.51 -5.58 6.41
N TYR A 217 22.20 -5.03 7.41
CA TYR A 217 21.56 -4.28 8.50
C TYR A 217 20.89 -2.98 8.06
N TYR A 218 21.43 -2.32 7.03
CA TYR A 218 20.88 -1.07 6.51
C TYR A 218 19.53 -1.29 5.82
N TYR A 219 19.40 -2.35 5.01
CA TYR A 219 18.18 -2.63 4.25
C TYR A 219 17.22 -3.61 4.93
N TYR A 220 17.63 -4.32 6.00
CA TYR A 220 16.75 -5.24 6.74
C TYR A 220 15.41 -4.64 7.19
N PRO A 221 15.33 -3.34 7.57
CA PRO A 221 14.04 -2.71 7.86
C PRO A 221 13.02 -2.82 6.72
N LEU A 222 13.47 -2.80 5.46
CA LEU A 222 12.58 -3.00 4.31
C LEU A 222 12.09 -4.44 4.22
N TYR A 223 12.92 -5.43 4.58
CA TYR A 223 12.52 -6.84 4.61
C TYR A 223 11.42 -7.08 5.65
N ILE A 224 11.61 -6.59 6.88
CA ILE A 224 10.61 -6.71 7.95
C ILE A 224 9.34 -5.94 7.56
N TRP A 225 9.47 -4.69 7.09
CA TRP A 225 8.33 -3.88 6.63
C TRP A 225 7.53 -4.64 5.58
N TRP A 226 8.18 -5.05 4.49
CA TRP A 226 7.55 -5.74 3.37
C TRP A 226 6.81 -7.01 3.80
N ASN A 227 7.43 -7.86 4.63
CA ASN A 227 6.81 -9.12 5.04
C ASN A 227 5.71 -8.94 6.08
N LEU A 228 5.87 -8.00 7.01
CA LEU A 228 4.91 -7.79 8.10
C LEU A 228 3.67 -7.01 7.65
N THR A 229 3.85 -5.93 6.89
CA THR A 229 2.74 -5.02 6.54
C THR A 229 1.90 -5.51 5.36
N ASN A 230 2.41 -6.43 4.52
CA ASN A 230 1.60 -7.15 3.53
C ASN A 230 0.68 -8.21 4.17
N LEU A 231 1.05 -8.72 5.36
CA LEU A 231 0.25 -9.68 6.12
C LEU A 231 -0.77 -8.98 7.03
N ILE A 232 -0.35 -7.90 7.70
CA ILE A 232 -1.16 -7.17 8.66
C ILE A 232 -1.37 -5.75 8.15
N PRO A 233 -2.61 -5.34 7.82
CA PRO A 233 -2.87 -3.98 7.38
C PRO A 233 -2.56 -3.00 8.52
N MET A 234 -1.51 -2.20 8.37
CA MET A 234 -1.09 -1.20 9.36
C MET A 234 -0.61 0.05 8.65
N ARG A 235 -0.77 1.22 9.28
CA ARG A 235 -0.24 2.48 8.74
C ARG A 235 1.29 2.44 8.81
N PRO A 236 2.02 3.10 7.90
CA PRO A 236 3.48 3.14 7.94
C PRO A 236 4.05 3.65 9.26
N SER A 237 3.33 4.60 9.87
CA SER A 237 3.64 5.11 11.21
C SER A 237 3.46 4.08 12.32
N GLU A 238 2.41 3.26 12.28
CA GLU A 238 2.20 2.15 13.22
C GLU A 238 3.37 1.17 13.13
N PHE A 239 3.81 0.80 11.92
CA PHE A 239 4.98 -0.06 11.73
C PHE A 239 6.25 0.52 12.40
N CYS A 240 6.53 1.81 12.17
CA CYS A 240 7.71 2.46 12.73
C CYS A 240 7.68 2.55 14.26
N LYS A 241 6.47 2.55 14.86
CA LYS A 241 6.24 2.66 16.31
C LYS A 241 6.11 1.31 17.02
N ILE A 242 6.17 0.18 16.31
CA ILE A 242 6.16 -1.14 16.97
C ILE A 242 7.26 -1.14 18.02
N HIS A 243 6.96 -1.52 19.25
CA HIS A 243 7.93 -1.48 20.33
C HIS A 243 8.96 -2.60 20.20
N ARG A 244 10.14 -2.43 20.80
CA ARG A 244 11.24 -3.41 20.72
C ARG A 244 10.88 -4.77 21.35
N ASP A 245 10.10 -4.77 22.42
CA ASP A 245 9.62 -5.98 23.14
C ASP A 245 8.29 -6.55 22.59
N CYS A 246 7.98 -6.28 21.32
CA CYS A 246 6.67 -6.60 20.74
C CYS A 246 6.37 -8.10 20.63
N LEU A 247 7.37 -8.97 20.72
CA LEU A 247 7.24 -10.42 20.50
C LEU A 247 6.95 -11.16 21.81
N PHE A 248 5.97 -12.07 21.78
CA PHE A 248 5.67 -12.94 22.93
C PHE A 248 4.99 -14.24 22.49
N ILE A 249 5.08 -15.25 23.36
CA ILE A 249 4.47 -16.57 23.16
C ILE A 249 3.34 -16.73 24.17
N GLU A 250 2.18 -17.18 23.69
CA GLU A 250 1.03 -17.49 24.55
C GLU A 250 0.35 -18.76 24.03
N ASN A 251 0.04 -19.71 24.92
CA ASN A 251 -0.60 -20.98 24.55
C ASN A 251 0.09 -21.71 23.39
N LYS A 252 1.44 -21.75 23.38
CA LYS A 252 2.28 -22.32 22.31
C LYS A 252 2.10 -21.69 20.92
N LYS A 253 1.52 -20.48 20.85
CA LYS A 253 1.38 -19.70 19.62
C LYS A 253 2.22 -18.42 19.73
N THR A 254 2.78 -18.00 18.60
CA THR A 254 3.62 -16.81 18.46
C THR A 254 2.79 -15.57 18.14
N TYR A 255 3.07 -14.46 18.82
CA TYR A 255 2.33 -13.21 18.70
C TYR A 255 3.26 -12.00 18.58
N ILE A 256 2.73 -10.95 17.95
CA ILE A 256 3.29 -9.59 17.95
C ILE A 256 2.28 -8.61 18.57
N ARG A 257 2.80 -7.64 19.32
CA ARG A 257 2.05 -6.50 19.87
C ARG A 257 2.28 -5.28 18.99
N LEU A 258 1.20 -4.74 18.44
CA LEU A 258 1.19 -3.50 17.66
C LEU A 258 0.95 -2.29 18.57
N PRO A 259 1.40 -1.08 18.18
CA PRO A 259 1.22 0.16 18.93
C PRO A 259 -0.19 0.73 18.73
N ARG A 260 -1.22 -0.09 18.95
CA ARG A 260 -2.62 0.30 18.84
C ARG A 260 -3.22 0.48 20.21
N TYR A 261 -3.77 1.67 20.47
CA TYR A 261 -4.47 1.90 21.73
C TYR A 261 -5.82 1.21 21.73
N LYS A 262 -6.13 0.53 22.84
CA LYS A 262 -7.46 -0.01 23.08
C LYS A 262 -8.41 1.15 23.32
N GLN A 263 -9.30 1.37 22.36
CA GLN A 263 -10.37 2.36 22.52
C GLN A 263 -11.36 1.88 23.59
N PRO A 264 -11.89 2.77 24.45
CA PRO A 264 -12.95 2.41 25.38
C PRO A 264 -14.18 1.94 24.60
N LYS A 265 -14.76 0.80 25.00
CA LYS A 265 -15.87 0.09 24.30
C LYS A 265 -17.07 0.96 23.95
N TYR A 266 -17.27 2.09 24.63
CA TYR A 266 -18.40 2.99 24.43
C TYR A 266 -18.23 3.97 23.26
N LYS A 267 -17.01 4.15 22.74
CA LYS A 267 -16.71 5.11 21.66
C LYS A 267 -16.64 4.49 20.26
N SER A 268 -16.28 3.22 20.14
CA SER A 268 -16.03 2.55 18.86
C SER A 268 -17.00 1.39 18.65
N GLN A 269 -17.62 1.30 17.48
CA GLN A 269 -18.47 0.16 17.10
C GLN A 269 -17.65 -1.13 16.96
N ILE A 270 -16.35 -1.01 16.65
CA ILE A 270 -15.46 -2.13 16.37
C ILE A 270 -14.24 -2.09 17.32
N GLN A 271 -13.93 -3.23 17.93
CA GLN A 271 -12.75 -3.36 18.80
C GLN A 271 -11.47 -3.41 17.97
N VAL A 272 -10.58 -2.43 18.17
CA VAL A 272 -9.23 -2.47 17.61
C VAL A 272 -8.40 -3.53 18.35
N ILE A 273 -7.79 -4.45 17.60
CA ILE A 273 -6.87 -5.46 18.13
C ILE A 273 -5.42 -5.01 18.00
N ASP A 274 -4.69 -5.13 19.10
CA ASP A 274 -3.27 -4.80 19.26
C ASP A 274 -2.39 -6.05 19.28
N LYS A 275 -2.94 -7.18 19.71
CA LYS A 275 -2.28 -8.49 19.72
C LYS A 275 -2.66 -9.29 18.48
N ILE A 276 -1.68 -9.62 17.66
CA ILE A 276 -1.89 -10.39 16.42
C ILE A 276 -1.01 -11.62 16.42
N ARG A 277 -1.60 -12.77 16.04
CA ARG A 277 -0.85 -14.00 15.87
C ARG A 277 -0.04 -13.91 14.59
N ILE A 278 1.25 -14.23 14.66
CA ILE A 278 2.14 -14.26 13.51
C ILE A 278 2.72 -15.66 13.30
N PRO A 279 3.14 -16.00 12.07
CA PRO A 279 3.85 -17.24 11.77
C PRO A 279 5.12 -17.38 12.61
N SER A 280 5.47 -18.61 12.98
CA SER A 280 6.64 -18.86 13.84
C SER A 280 7.97 -18.52 13.17
N ASN A 281 8.08 -18.66 11.85
CA ASN A 281 9.26 -18.23 11.10
C ASN A 281 9.42 -16.69 11.13
N MET A 282 8.31 -15.94 10.99
CA MET A 282 8.34 -14.47 11.08
C MET A 282 8.73 -14.03 12.49
N TYR A 283 8.22 -14.72 13.52
CA TYR A 283 8.62 -14.49 14.91
C TYR A 283 10.14 -14.65 15.07
N GLN A 284 10.70 -15.76 14.59
CA GLN A 284 12.13 -16.04 14.65
C GLN A 284 12.98 -15.03 13.87
N GLU A 285 12.56 -14.64 12.66
CA GLU A 285 13.25 -13.64 11.84
C GLU A 285 13.31 -12.26 12.55
N ILE A 286 12.20 -11.85 13.18
CA ILE A 286 12.12 -10.59 13.94
C ILE A 286 12.93 -10.70 15.24
N GLU A 287 12.86 -11.82 15.95
CA GLU A 287 13.62 -12.07 17.19
C GLU A 287 15.13 -12.06 16.93
N GLU A 288 15.58 -12.77 15.89
CA GLU A 288 16.98 -12.78 15.49
C GLU A 288 17.48 -11.36 15.12
N TYR A 289 16.67 -10.58 14.38
CA TYR A 289 17.01 -9.19 14.10
C TYR A 289 17.11 -8.35 15.39
N ILE A 290 16.20 -8.55 16.34
CA ILE A 290 16.23 -7.87 17.65
C ILE A 290 17.54 -8.21 18.37
N GLU A 291 17.90 -9.48 18.48
CA GLU A 291 19.13 -9.92 19.15
C GLU A 291 20.38 -9.34 18.47
N GLN A 292 20.47 -9.48 17.16
CA GLN A 292 21.65 -9.05 16.40
C GLN A 292 21.86 -7.53 16.45
N THR A 293 20.80 -6.73 16.46
CA THR A 293 20.93 -5.27 16.43
C THR A 293 21.15 -4.63 17.81
N THR A 294 21.18 -5.42 18.88
CA THR A 294 21.55 -4.93 20.23
C THR A 294 22.98 -4.38 20.28
N MET A 295 23.89 -4.89 19.44
CA MET A 295 25.28 -4.44 19.37
C MET A 295 25.42 -2.96 18.97
N PHE A 296 24.41 -2.37 18.31
CA PHE A 296 24.40 -0.97 17.91
C PHE A 296 23.89 -0.03 19.03
N GLY A 297 23.44 -0.59 20.16
CA GLY A 297 22.96 0.14 21.33
C GLY A 297 21.46 -0.02 21.58
N GLU A 298 20.95 0.75 22.54
CA GLU A 298 19.54 0.72 22.94
C GLU A 298 18.62 1.18 21.80
N SER A 299 17.43 0.57 21.72
CA SER A 299 16.36 0.99 20.84
C SER A 299 15.00 0.74 21.50
N LYS A 300 14.09 1.70 21.40
CA LYS A 300 12.71 1.61 21.90
C LYS A 300 11.75 1.01 20.86
N THR A 301 12.05 1.19 19.57
CA THR A 301 11.25 0.65 18.46
C THR A 301 11.78 -0.70 17.98
N LEU A 302 10.94 -1.49 17.32
CA LEU A 302 11.31 -2.78 16.74
C LEU A 302 12.51 -2.63 15.80
N ILE A 303 12.48 -1.62 14.93
CA ILE A 303 13.59 -1.30 14.05
C ILE A 303 14.62 -0.47 14.83
N SER A 304 15.87 -0.90 14.81
CA SER A 304 16.98 -0.16 15.43
C SER A 304 17.45 0.95 14.50
N TYR A 305 17.17 2.22 14.85
CA TYR A 305 17.70 3.35 14.11
C TYR A 305 19.23 3.37 14.12
N ARG A 306 19.87 3.04 15.25
CA ARG A 306 21.33 3.01 15.39
C ARG A 306 21.97 2.00 14.44
N SER A 307 21.34 0.85 14.23
CA SER A 307 21.74 -0.13 13.21
C SER A 307 21.74 0.49 11.82
N VAL A 308 20.70 1.25 11.45
CA VAL A 308 20.64 1.92 10.14
C VAL A 308 21.67 3.05 10.05
N ALA A 309 21.78 3.88 11.08
CA ALA A 309 22.67 5.05 11.10
C ALA A 309 24.16 4.67 11.06
N HIS A 310 24.54 3.58 11.73
CA HIS A 310 25.91 3.06 11.71
C HIS A 310 26.29 2.55 10.31
N ASN A 311 25.35 1.90 9.64
CA ASN A 311 25.58 1.19 8.38
C ASN A 311 25.22 2.01 7.13
N GLY A 312 24.61 3.18 7.31
CA GLY A 312 24.34 4.14 6.24
C GLY A 312 25.55 4.96 5.86
N THR A 313 25.46 5.73 4.78
CA THR A 313 26.51 6.69 4.43
C THR A 313 26.61 7.76 5.52
N GLN A 314 27.77 7.85 6.18
CA GLN A 314 28.00 8.53 7.47
C GLN A 314 27.56 10.00 7.59
N ASN A 315 27.18 10.67 6.49
CA ASN A 315 26.78 12.08 6.48
C ASN A 315 25.26 12.31 6.55
N GLN A 316 24.40 11.32 6.30
CA GLN A 316 22.96 11.57 6.13
C GLN A 316 22.10 11.44 7.40
N MET A 317 22.67 10.98 8.53
CA MET A 317 21.89 10.57 9.71
C MET A 317 22.37 11.17 11.05
N ARG A 318 23.19 12.24 11.06
CA ARG A 318 23.83 12.73 12.29
C ARG A 318 22.98 13.62 13.20
N ASN A 319 21.76 14.00 12.82
CA ASN A 319 20.98 15.04 13.51
C ASN A 319 19.68 14.56 14.20
N LYS A 320 19.50 13.25 14.43
CA LYS A 320 18.28 12.76 15.09
C LYS A 320 18.28 13.12 16.57
N VAL A 321 17.18 13.73 17.04
CA VAL A 321 17.02 14.19 18.44
C VAL A 321 17.03 13.02 19.41
N ASP A 322 16.29 11.95 19.08
CA ASP A 322 16.24 10.72 19.88
C ASP A 322 16.71 9.53 19.03
N PRO A 323 17.95 9.02 19.22
CA PRO A 323 18.48 7.92 18.44
C PRO A 323 17.86 6.55 18.76
N ASP A 324 16.98 6.44 19.76
CA ASP A 324 16.42 5.14 20.17
C ASP A 324 15.15 4.77 19.41
N TYR A 325 14.55 5.76 18.71
CA TYR A 325 13.34 5.59 17.91
C TYR A 325 13.62 5.57 16.41
N PHE A 326 12.96 4.67 15.69
CA PHE A 326 12.87 4.68 14.24
C PHE A 326 11.66 5.50 13.76
N THR A 327 11.76 6.14 12.58
CA THR A 327 10.70 7.02 12.07
C THR A 327 10.38 6.73 10.61
N LEU A 328 9.19 7.14 10.18
CA LEU A 328 8.73 7.00 8.79
C LEU A 328 9.64 7.73 7.79
N ASP A 329 10.28 8.83 8.21
CA ASP A 329 11.26 9.54 7.37
C ASP A 329 12.43 8.64 7.00
N ILE A 330 12.95 7.93 8.00
CA ILE A 330 14.08 7.03 7.83
C ILE A 330 13.68 5.87 6.93
N LEU A 331 12.51 5.26 7.15
CA LEU A 331 11.99 4.20 6.28
C LEU A 331 11.91 4.65 4.82
N GLY A 332 11.34 5.84 4.58
CA GLY A 332 11.25 6.43 3.25
C GLY A 332 12.61 6.66 2.60
N LYS A 333 13.61 7.11 3.37
CA LYS A 333 15.00 7.27 2.90
C LYS A 333 15.65 5.93 2.54
N ILE A 334 15.50 4.90 3.37
CA ILE A 334 16.03 3.55 3.08
C ILE A 334 15.38 3.01 1.80
N LEU A 335 14.06 3.16 1.64
CA LEU A 335 13.34 2.72 0.45
C LEU A 335 13.81 3.46 -0.82
N LYS A 336 13.96 4.79 -0.75
CA LYS A 336 14.53 5.59 -1.83
C LYS A 336 15.94 5.14 -2.20
N ASN A 337 16.77 4.86 -1.19
CA ASN A 337 18.13 4.37 -1.38
C ASN A 337 18.17 2.95 -1.94
N PHE A 338 17.18 2.10 -1.65
CA PHE A 338 17.06 0.78 -2.25
C PHE A 338 16.77 0.88 -3.74
N TYR A 339 15.81 1.71 -4.14
CA TYR A 339 15.54 1.99 -5.55
C TYR A 339 16.79 2.54 -6.27
N LYS A 340 17.46 3.53 -5.67
CA LYS A 340 18.64 4.18 -6.29
C LYS A 340 19.86 3.26 -6.37
N TYR A 341 20.30 2.70 -5.24
CA TYR A 341 21.58 2.01 -5.16
C TYR A 341 21.49 0.52 -5.45
N ILE A 342 20.35 -0.12 -5.16
CA ILE A 342 20.18 -1.54 -5.42
C ILE A 342 19.55 -1.74 -6.80
N ILE A 343 18.32 -1.27 -6.99
CA ILE A 343 17.57 -1.54 -8.23
C ILE A 343 18.21 -0.85 -9.45
N THR A 344 18.60 0.42 -9.35
CA THR A 344 19.24 1.10 -10.49
C THR A 344 20.72 0.74 -10.62
N ASN A 345 21.54 0.87 -9.57
CA ASN A 345 22.98 0.69 -9.74
C ASN A 345 23.46 -0.77 -9.77
N ILE A 346 22.90 -1.67 -8.95
CA ILE A 346 23.30 -3.09 -8.94
C ILE A 346 22.57 -3.85 -10.03
N TYR A 347 21.24 -3.68 -10.14
CA TYR A 347 20.43 -4.42 -11.12
C TYR A 347 20.29 -3.73 -12.48
N GLY A 348 20.80 -2.50 -12.64
CA GLY A 348 20.82 -1.79 -13.92
C GLY A 348 19.44 -1.38 -14.45
N LYS A 349 18.43 -1.24 -13.57
CA LYS A 349 17.04 -0.97 -13.97
C LYS A 349 16.67 0.50 -13.97
N THR A 350 15.93 0.89 -15.00
CA THR A 350 15.42 2.25 -15.14
C THR A 350 14.11 2.44 -14.40
N ILE A 351 13.96 3.57 -13.71
CA ILE A 351 12.78 3.89 -12.92
C ILE A 351 12.20 5.18 -13.46
N LYS A 352 10.89 5.20 -13.71
CA LYS A 352 10.21 6.41 -14.15
C LYS A 352 10.32 7.50 -13.07
N PRO A 353 10.85 8.69 -13.39
CA PRO A 353 10.97 9.77 -12.43
C PRO A 353 9.58 10.31 -12.04
N TYR A 354 9.41 10.64 -10.76
CA TYR A 354 8.14 11.05 -10.17
C TYR A 354 7.69 12.45 -10.65
N ALA A 355 8.64 13.31 -11.01
CA ALA A 355 8.43 14.60 -11.66
C ALA A 355 9.75 15.04 -12.32
N LYS A 356 9.70 15.94 -13.31
CA LYS A 356 10.88 16.55 -14.00
C LYS A 356 11.88 17.27 -13.06
N VAL A 357 11.59 17.35 -11.77
CA VAL A 357 12.42 18.05 -10.76
C VAL A 357 13.43 17.11 -10.10
N ASP A 358 13.19 15.79 -10.07
CA ASP A 358 14.14 14.80 -9.53
C ASP A 358 15.18 14.38 -10.59
N LYS A 359 15.96 15.33 -11.09
CA LYS A 359 17.06 15.10 -12.05
C LYS A 359 18.17 14.16 -11.54
N GLU A 360 18.21 13.90 -10.24
CA GLU A 360 19.21 12.97 -9.66
C GLU A 360 18.86 11.49 -9.80
N ILE A 361 17.60 11.15 -10.09
CA ILE A 361 17.14 9.76 -10.26
C ILE A 361 17.08 9.36 -11.73
N SER A 362 16.99 10.34 -12.65
CA SER A 362 17.15 10.12 -14.09
C SER A 362 18.61 9.93 -14.48
N ILE A 363 19.31 8.96 -13.89
CA ILE A 363 20.61 8.52 -14.41
C ILE A 363 20.33 7.32 -15.29
N LEU A 364 20.05 7.62 -16.55
CA LEU A 364 20.43 6.90 -17.77
C LEU A 364 19.70 7.62 -18.92
N ASP A 365 20.22 8.79 -19.30
CA ASP A 365 19.90 9.43 -20.59
C ASP A 365 20.35 8.48 -21.71
N ARG A 366 19.51 7.50 -22.05
CA ARG A 366 19.60 6.88 -23.37
C ARG A 366 19.03 7.89 -24.35
N LYS A 367 19.94 8.64 -24.99
CA LYS A 367 19.68 9.45 -26.18
C LYS A 367 19.30 8.58 -27.38
N ASP A 368 18.24 7.80 -27.27
CA ASP A 368 17.68 7.08 -28.41
C ASP A 368 16.21 7.49 -28.50
N ASP A 369 15.79 8.00 -29.65
CA ASP A 369 14.49 8.63 -29.94
C ASP A 369 13.30 7.63 -29.92
N ARG A 370 13.36 6.62 -29.05
CA ARG A 370 12.33 5.60 -28.85
C ARG A 370 11.60 5.89 -27.55
N GLU A 371 10.26 5.85 -27.60
CA GLU A 371 9.34 6.16 -26.51
C GLU A 371 9.84 5.76 -25.11
N ASP A 372 9.59 6.64 -24.13
CA ASP A 372 9.88 6.54 -22.69
C ASP A 372 9.61 5.14 -22.07
N PHE A 373 10.50 4.16 -22.29
CA PHE A 373 10.38 2.81 -21.74
C PHE A 373 11.18 2.71 -20.43
N TYR A 374 10.47 2.66 -19.31
CA TYR A 374 11.03 2.41 -17.99
C TYR A 374 10.81 0.96 -17.56
N ASP A 375 11.80 0.35 -16.91
CA ASP A 375 11.63 -0.98 -16.32
C ASP A 375 10.56 -0.97 -15.22
N ILE A 376 10.57 0.09 -14.38
CA ILE A 376 9.60 0.33 -13.31
C ILE A 376 8.83 1.62 -13.60
N ASP A 377 7.50 1.51 -13.74
CA ASP A 377 6.62 2.66 -14.01
C ASP A 377 6.33 3.45 -12.74
N GLN A 378 6.16 2.76 -11.60
CA GLN A 378 5.79 3.35 -10.32
C GLN A 378 6.55 2.71 -9.17
N GLN A 379 7.14 3.56 -8.31
CA GLN A 379 7.80 3.11 -7.08
C GLN A 379 6.76 2.80 -6.00
N ILE A 380 7.01 1.73 -5.24
CA ILE A 380 6.23 1.40 -4.06
C ILE A 380 6.51 2.43 -2.97
N ARG A 381 5.46 2.81 -2.27
CA ARG A 381 5.48 3.69 -1.10
C ARG A 381 5.18 2.90 0.18
N PRO A 382 5.64 3.40 1.34
CA PRO A 382 5.38 2.75 2.63
C PRO A 382 3.91 2.38 2.85
N GLY A 383 2.99 3.28 2.48
CA GLY A 383 1.54 3.11 2.62
C GLY A 383 0.92 2.05 1.71
N ASP A 384 1.52 1.74 0.55
CA ASP A 384 0.89 0.85 -0.45
C ASP A 384 0.68 -0.57 0.11
N THR A 385 1.58 -1.04 0.97
CA THR A 385 1.45 -2.35 1.63
C THR A 385 0.20 -2.50 2.50
N ARG A 386 -0.30 -1.40 3.08
CA ARG A 386 -1.59 -1.38 3.81
C ARG A 386 -2.73 -1.72 2.86
N HIS A 387 -2.75 -1.14 1.66
CA HIS A 387 -3.76 -1.44 0.65
C HIS A 387 -3.66 -2.90 0.19
N PHE A 388 -2.45 -3.41 -0.06
CA PHE A 388 -2.24 -4.80 -0.45
C PHE A 388 -2.77 -5.77 0.61
N ALA A 389 -2.53 -5.49 1.89
CA ALA A 389 -3.04 -6.29 2.99
C ALA A 389 -4.58 -6.25 3.08
N PHE A 390 -5.22 -5.09 2.89
CA PHE A 390 -6.68 -5.01 2.83
C PHE A 390 -7.25 -5.82 1.67
N LEU A 391 -6.67 -5.68 0.47
CA LEU A 391 -7.05 -6.46 -0.71
C LEU A 391 -6.88 -7.97 -0.48
N ASN A 392 -5.80 -8.38 0.20
CA ASN A 392 -5.56 -9.76 0.61
C ASN A 392 -6.67 -10.31 1.51
N LEU A 393 -7.03 -9.58 2.56
CA LEU A 393 -8.09 -10.00 3.49
C LEU A 393 -9.45 -10.09 2.79
N MET A 394 -9.78 -9.09 1.96
CA MET A 394 -11.03 -9.09 1.22
C MET A 394 -11.09 -10.28 0.23
N ARG A 395 -9.99 -10.53 -0.49
CA ARG A 395 -9.87 -11.67 -1.41
C ARG A 395 -10.02 -13.01 -0.69
N GLN A 396 -9.50 -13.14 0.52
CA GLN A 396 -9.62 -14.35 1.35
C GLN A 396 -11.02 -14.53 1.98
N GLY A 397 -11.96 -13.62 1.70
CA GLY A 397 -13.34 -13.72 2.17
C GLY A 397 -13.53 -13.38 3.64
N TYR A 398 -12.62 -12.61 4.25
CA TYR A 398 -12.79 -12.15 5.63
C TYR A 398 -13.99 -11.21 5.74
N HIS A 399 -14.79 -11.37 6.80
CA HIS A 399 -15.91 -10.47 7.05
C HIS A 399 -15.44 -9.00 7.19
N PRO A 400 -16.16 -8.00 6.66
CA PRO A 400 -15.78 -6.58 6.80
C PRO A 400 -15.45 -6.16 8.22
N VAL A 401 -16.18 -6.67 9.21
CA VAL A 401 -15.90 -6.37 10.63
C VAL A 401 -14.51 -6.86 11.04
N GLU A 402 -14.13 -8.09 10.67
CA GLU A 402 -12.79 -8.64 10.94
C GLU A 402 -11.70 -7.85 10.22
N ILE A 403 -11.95 -7.43 8.98
CA ILE A 403 -11.03 -6.59 8.22
C ILE A 403 -10.82 -5.23 8.91
N ALA A 404 -11.88 -4.58 9.39
CA ALA A 404 -11.78 -3.34 10.19
C ALA A 404 -10.97 -3.56 11.46
N ARG A 405 -11.25 -4.64 12.20
CA ARG A 405 -10.51 -5.00 13.43
C ARG A 405 -9.01 -5.15 13.16
N LEU A 406 -8.65 -5.92 12.13
CA LEU A 406 -7.27 -6.17 11.71
C LEU A 406 -6.59 -4.89 11.18
N GLY A 407 -7.34 -4.03 10.50
CA GLY A 407 -6.86 -2.76 9.95
C GLY A 407 -6.75 -1.61 10.97
N GLY A 408 -7.27 -1.81 12.18
CA GLY A 408 -7.30 -0.78 13.24
C GLY A 408 -8.35 0.31 13.00
N HIS A 409 -9.39 0.02 12.22
CA HIS A 409 -10.51 0.93 11.99
C HIS A 409 -11.55 0.82 13.10
N THR A 410 -12.16 1.95 13.44
CA THR A 410 -13.24 2.01 14.44
C THR A 410 -14.62 1.75 13.83
N THR A 411 -14.74 1.80 12.51
CA THR A 411 -15.95 1.58 11.72
C THR A 411 -15.67 0.67 10.52
N VAL A 412 -16.69 -0.05 10.02
CA VAL A 412 -16.54 -0.84 8.78
C VAL A 412 -16.44 0.07 7.56
N ARG A 413 -17.05 1.26 7.63
CA ARG A 413 -17.14 2.22 6.51
C ARG A 413 -15.81 2.85 6.13
N ALA A 414 -14.86 2.94 7.05
CA ALA A 414 -13.46 3.28 6.75
C ALA A 414 -12.83 2.37 5.68
N GLN A 415 -13.45 1.23 5.35
CA GLN A 415 -12.98 0.32 4.31
C GLN A 415 -13.53 0.60 2.91
N TYR A 416 -14.57 1.43 2.74
CA TYR A 416 -15.23 1.62 1.44
C TYR A 416 -14.25 2.00 0.33
N HIS A 417 -13.27 2.85 0.66
CA HIS A 417 -12.23 3.29 -0.27
C HIS A 417 -11.37 2.16 -0.85
N TYR A 418 -11.07 1.10 -0.08
CA TYR A 418 -10.28 -0.02 -0.60
C TYR A 418 -11.04 -0.88 -1.62
N HIS A 419 -12.38 -0.81 -1.64
CA HIS A 419 -13.22 -1.52 -2.60
C HIS A 419 -13.20 -0.87 -3.99
N GLN A 420 -12.76 0.39 -4.09
CA GLN A 420 -12.73 1.14 -5.34
C GLN A 420 -11.54 0.79 -6.23
N HIS A 421 -10.52 0.11 -5.68
CA HIS A 421 -9.35 -0.36 -6.40
C HIS A 421 -9.58 -1.74 -7.03
N THR A 422 -10.72 -1.93 -7.71
CA THR A 422 -11.12 -3.20 -8.34
C THR A 422 -10.12 -3.69 -9.39
N GLU A 423 -9.39 -2.77 -10.03
CA GLU A 423 -8.33 -3.07 -11.01
C GLU A 423 -7.24 -3.99 -10.44
N TYR A 424 -6.95 -3.91 -9.14
CA TYR A 424 -5.92 -4.72 -8.46
C TYR A 424 -6.42 -6.07 -7.99
N TRP A 425 -7.73 -6.31 -8.01
CA TRP A 425 -8.31 -7.63 -7.71
C TRP A 425 -8.13 -8.62 -8.85
N VAL A 426 -8.10 -8.10 -10.09
CA VAL A 426 -8.01 -8.89 -11.32
C VAL A 426 -6.56 -8.97 -11.83
N ASP A 427 -5.67 -8.11 -11.32
CA ASP A 427 -4.31 -8.03 -11.80
C ASP A 427 -3.50 -9.28 -11.41
N THR A 428 -3.34 -10.17 -12.39
CA THR A 428 -2.87 -11.55 -12.22
C THR A 428 -1.47 -11.63 -11.62
N ASP A 429 -0.68 -10.58 -11.77
CA ASP A 429 0.68 -10.51 -11.27
C ASP A 429 0.75 -10.12 -9.78
N VAL A 430 -0.13 -9.23 -9.30
CA VAL A 430 -0.36 -9.00 -7.86
C VAL A 430 -0.94 -10.26 -7.27
N LEU A 431 -1.83 -10.94 -8.00
CA LEU A 431 -2.36 -12.22 -7.56
C LEU A 431 -1.28 -13.29 -7.42
N LYS A 432 -0.30 -13.38 -8.35
CA LYS A 432 0.89 -14.24 -8.21
C LYS A 432 1.71 -13.88 -6.97
N LEU A 433 1.88 -12.59 -6.67
CA LEU A 433 2.55 -12.13 -5.46
C LEU A 433 1.79 -12.53 -4.19
N MET A 434 0.48 -12.29 -4.15
CA MET A 434 -0.38 -12.63 -3.01
C MET A 434 -0.41 -14.14 -2.77
N ILE A 435 -0.51 -14.94 -3.84
CA ILE A 435 -0.38 -16.39 -3.80
C ILE A 435 1.01 -16.78 -3.27
N ARG A 436 2.08 -16.11 -3.70
CA ARG A 436 3.42 -16.36 -3.18
C ARG A 436 3.51 -16.13 -1.67
N PHE A 437 2.97 -15.05 -1.13
CA PHE A 437 2.98 -14.81 0.33
C PHE A 437 2.25 -15.93 1.09
N ASN A 438 1.10 -16.37 0.58
CA ASN A 438 0.36 -17.51 1.16
C ASN A 438 1.11 -18.86 1.01
N LEU A 439 1.87 -19.03 -0.07
CA LEU A 439 2.64 -20.26 -0.35
C LEU A 439 4.00 -20.30 0.36
N ASP A 440 4.67 -19.17 0.58
CA ASP A 440 5.94 -19.10 1.31
C ASP A 440 5.73 -19.48 2.79
N GLU A 441 4.55 -19.23 3.37
CA GLU A 441 4.15 -19.81 4.65
C GLU A 441 4.07 -21.35 4.64
N GLN A 442 3.71 -21.94 3.50
CA GLN A 442 3.62 -23.40 3.36
C GLN A 442 4.96 -24.05 2.98
N LYS A 443 5.80 -23.35 2.19
CA LYS A 443 7.09 -23.85 1.70
C LYS A 443 8.21 -23.78 2.74
N LYS A 444 8.17 -22.84 3.71
CA LYS A 444 9.16 -22.77 4.82
C LYS A 444 9.13 -23.98 5.78
N LYS A 445 8.27 -24.99 5.55
CA LYS A 445 8.32 -26.30 6.20
C LYS A 445 9.27 -27.31 5.53
N GLN A 446 9.88 -27.01 4.38
CA GLN A 446 10.80 -27.93 3.72
C GLN A 446 12.04 -27.23 3.12
N SER A 447 13.17 -27.55 3.75
CA SER A 447 14.56 -27.61 3.25
C SER A 447 15.41 -26.34 3.06
N VAL A 448 16.65 -26.52 3.49
CA VAL A 448 17.86 -25.68 3.55
C VAL A 448 18.83 -26.14 2.45
N GLY A 449 19.64 -25.20 1.91
CA GLY A 449 20.76 -25.43 0.96
C GLY A 449 20.40 -24.99 -0.47
N ASP A 450 21.22 -24.31 -1.27
CA ASP A 450 22.66 -24.06 -1.26
C ASP A 450 22.94 -22.78 -2.09
N ARG A 451 24.05 -22.08 -1.84
CA ARG A 451 24.40 -20.77 -2.44
C ARG A 451 25.57 -20.89 -3.43
N SER A 452 25.43 -20.34 -4.64
CA SER A 452 26.60 -19.86 -5.41
C SER A 452 26.27 -18.84 -6.52
N SER A 453 26.88 -17.66 -6.37
CA SER A 453 27.52 -16.78 -7.36
C SER A 453 26.74 -16.11 -8.51
N LEU A 454 26.51 -14.82 -8.27
CA LEU A 454 26.34 -13.70 -9.17
C LEU A 454 27.52 -13.49 -10.13
N ASN A 455 27.22 -13.26 -11.41
CA ASN A 455 27.67 -12.08 -12.16
C ASN A 455 27.06 -12.07 -13.57
N GLU A 456 26.78 -10.84 -14.02
CA GLU A 456 26.15 -10.46 -15.30
C GLU A 456 24.65 -10.75 -15.36
N ILE A 457 23.87 -9.82 -15.92
CA ILE A 457 22.45 -10.05 -16.25
C ILE A 457 22.38 -10.41 -17.74
N PRO A 458 22.53 -11.70 -18.12
CA PRO A 458 22.01 -12.21 -19.38
C PRO A 458 20.49 -12.43 -19.27
N SER A 459 19.87 -12.74 -20.41
CA SER A 459 18.47 -13.17 -20.61
C SER A 459 17.85 -14.12 -19.56
N ALA A 460 18.67 -14.72 -18.70
CA ALA A 460 18.29 -15.52 -17.53
C ALA A 460 17.33 -14.83 -16.55
N LEU A 461 17.29 -13.49 -16.48
CA LEU A 461 16.38 -12.77 -15.57
C LEU A 461 14.90 -12.94 -15.98
N SER A 462 14.63 -13.19 -17.26
CA SER A 462 13.29 -13.62 -17.70
C SER A 462 13.05 -15.10 -17.39
N ASP A 463 14.04 -15.96 -17.59
CA ASP A 463 13.86 -17.42 -17.45
C ASP A 463 13.84 -17.89 -16.01
N GLU A 464 14.60 -17.30 -15.09
CA GLU A 464 14.61 -17.67 -13.67
C GLU A 464 13.39 -17.08 -12.95
N PHE A 465 12.98 -15.87 -13.32
CA PHE A 465 11.70 -15.30 -12.90
C PHE A 465 10.54 -16.18 -13.39
N LYS A 466 10.49 -16.52 -14.68
CA LYS A 466 9.48 -17.44 -15.21
C LYS A 466 9.58 -18.84 -14.57
N LYS A 467 10.78 -19.40 -14.33
CA LYS A 467 10.98 -20.69 -13.66
C LYS A 467 10.53 -20.70 -12.20
N LYS A 468 10.73 -19.61 -11.48
CA LYS A 468 10.38 -19.48 -10.06
C LYS A 468 8.91 -19.14 -9.84
N PHE A 469 8.30 -18.39 -10.75
CA PHE A 469 6.95 -17.84 -10.58
C PHE A 469 5.89 -18.39 -11.57
N ILE A 470 6.31 -19.13 -12.62
CA ILE A 470 5.42 -19.57 -13.70
C ILE A 470 5.59 -21.08 -14.05
N PHE A 471 6.80 -21.65 -14.00
CA PHE A 471 7.06 -23.03 -14.45
C PHE A 471 7.21 -24.07 -13.33
N LYS A 472 6.83 -25.31 -13.66
CA LYS A 472 7.52 -26.52 -13.19
C LYS A 472 8.03 -27.29 -14.42
N PRO A 473 9.28 -27.80 -14.41
CA PRO A 473 9.80 -28.61 -15.52
C PRO A 473 8.93 -29.86 -15.74
N PRO A 474 8.91 -30.43 -16.96
CA PRO A 474 8.12 -31.62 -17.26
C PRO A 474 8.56 -32.80 -16.38
N THR A 475 7.60 -33.60 -15.92
CA THR A 475 7.89 -34.76 -15.04
C THR A 475 8.68 -35.86 -15.77
N CYS A 476 8.53 -35.96 -17.10
CA CYS A 476 9.31 -36.89 -17.93
C CYS A 476 9.38 -36.42 -19.40
N GLU A 477 10.57 -36.08 -19.90
CA GLU A 477 10.78 -35.63 -21.29
C GLU A 477 10.48 -36.71 -22.34
N LYS A 478 10.59 -38.00 -21.97
CA LYS A 478 10.49 -39.12 -22.91
C LYS A 478 9.05 -39.52 -23.25
N THR A 479 8.08 -39.09 -22.45
CA THR A 479 6.68 -39.47 -22.65
C THR A 479 5.95 -38.34 -23.35
N LYS A 480 5.42 -38.56 -24.55
CA LYS A 480 4.56 -37.59 -25.25
C LYS A 480 3.27 -38.26 -25.70
N ARG A 481 2.21 -38.15 -24.87
CA ARG A 481 0.87 -38.67 -25.20
C ARG A 481 0.01 -37.59 -25.83
N LYS A 482 -0.39 -37.75 -27.09
CA LYS A 482 -1.18 -36.76 -27.82
C LYS A 482 -2.56 -36.53 -27.17
N MET A 483 -2.95 -35.26 -27.07
CA MET A 483 -4.25 -34.80 -26.54
C MET A 483 -5.02 -34.04 -27.63
N LYS A 484 -6.26 -33.59 -27.33
CA LYS A 484 -7.05 -32.74 -28.25
C LYS A 484 -6.33 -31.45 -28.64
N ILE A 485 -5.61 -30.86 -27.68
CA ILE A 485 -4.72 -29.72 -27.87
C ILE A 485 -3.44 -30.07 -27.11
N GLY A 486 -2.31 -30.13 -27.80
CA GLY A 486 -1.01 -30.46 -27.20
C GLY A 486 -0.84 -31.94 -26.84
N TYR A 487 0.01 -32.22 -25.86
CA TYR A 487 0.33 -33.55 -25.36
C TYR A 487 0.64 -33.56 -23.85
N CYS A 488 0.62 -34.74 -23.25
CA CYS A 488 0.91 -34.96 -21.84
C CYS A 488 2.28 -35.64 -21.65
N THR A 489 3.03 -35.18 -20.65
CA THR A 489 4.35 -35.70 -20.26
C THR A 489 4.33 -36.66 -19.07
N ASP A 490 3.18 -36.86 -18.42
CA ASP A 490 3.00 -37.84 -17.34
C ASP A 490 2.91 -39.28 -17.91
N PRO A 491 3.85 -40.19 -17.56
CA PRO A 491 3.80 -41.60 -17.95
C PRO A 491 2.54 -42.35 -17.50
N LEU A 492 1.90 -41.93 -16.41
CA LEU A 492 0.73 -42.61 -15.85
C LEU A 492 -0.58 -41.89 -16.16
N GLN A 493 -0.52 -40.67 -16.69
CA GLN A 493 -1.67 -39.81 -16.99
C GLN A 493 -2.66 -39.72 -15.81
N LEU A 494 -2.11 -39.47 -14.62
CA LEU A 494 -2.87 -39.26 -13.39
C LEU A 494 -3.45 -37.84 -13.38
N CYS A 495 -4.47 -37.61 -14.21
CA CYS A 495 -5.09 -36.31 -14.39
C CYS A 495 -5.72 -35.80 -13.09
N ARG A 496 -5.24 -34.64 -12.61
CA ARG A 496 -5.76 -33.96 -11.41
C ARG A 496 -6.68 -32.77 -11.72
N VAL A 497 -6.80 -32.42 -13.00
CA VAL A 497 -7.51 -31.23 -13.47
C VAL A 497 -8.49 -31.60 -14.58
N LYS A 498 -9.60 -30.86 -14.67
CA LYS A 498 -10.64 -31.06 -15.70
C LYS A 498 -10.15 -30.70 -17.11
N HIS A 499 -9.26 -29.72 -17.22
CA HIS A 499 -8.71 -29.25 -18.49
C HIS A 499 -7.21 -29.55 -18.55
N CYS A 500 -6.75 -30.22 -19.61
CA CYS A 500 -5.34 -30.62 -19.74
C CYS A 500 -4.39 -29.41 -19.72
N MET A 501 -4.80 -28.26 -20.28
CA MET A 501 -4.02 -27.02 -20.30
C MET A 501 -3.72 -26.45 -18.90
N LEU A 502 -4.51 -26.83 -17.90
CA LEU A 502 -4.29 -26.46 -16.49
C LEU A 502 -3.31 -27.41 -15.77
N CYS A 503 -2.93 -28.51 -16.41
CA CYS A 503 -2.05 -29.52 -15.84
C CYS A 503 -0.58 -29.07 -15.94
N ASP A 504 0.20 -29.36 -14.91
CA ASP A 504 1.63 -29.04 -14.88
C ASP A 504 2.40 -29.91 -15.92
N ASP A 505 1.89 -31.10 -16.27
CA ASP A 505 2.48 -32.05 -17.21
C ASP A 505 2.09 -31.81 -18.69
N TRP A 506 1.24 -30.83 -18.97
CA TRP A 506 0.77 -30.55 -20.32
C TRP A 506 1.72 -29.63 -21.11
N ARG A 507 1.93 -29.93 -22.38
CA ARG A 507 2.80 -29.20 -23.32
C ARG A 507 2.15 -29.10 -24.70
N ILE A 508 2.62 -28.19 -25.54
CA ILE A 508 2.16 -28.03 -26.92
C ILE A 508 3.37 -27.77 -27.82
N SER A 509 3.35 -28.24 -29.07
CA SER A 509 4.42 -27.93 -30.03
C SER A 509 4.23 -26.53 -30.63
N THR A 510 5.32 -25.91 -31.09
CA THR A 510 5.28 -24.61 -31.77
C THR A 510 4.28 -24.59 -32.94
N ASP A 511 4.29 -25.62 -33.78
CA ASP A 511 3.36 -25.73 -34.92
C ASP A 511 1.89 -25.81 -34.49
N GLU A 512 1.58 -26.62 -33.47
CA GLU A 512 0.20 -26.80 -33.01
C GLU A 512 -0.31 -25.56 -32.24
N TYR A 513 0.60 -24.87 -31.53
CA TYR A 513 0.27 -23.60 -30.88
C TYR A 513 -0.11 -22.55 -31.92
N LEU A 514 0.67 -22.40 -32.98
CA LEU A 514 0.37 -21.48 -34.07
C LEU A 514 -0.96 -21.83 -34.75
N GLU A 515 -1.20 -23.10 -35.06
CA GLU A 515 -2.45 -23.58 -35.67
C GLU A 515 -3.67 -23.28 -34.79
N LYS A 516 -3.55 -23.45 -33.47
CA LYS A 516 -4.65 -23.34 -32.51
C LYS A 516 -4.69 -22.02 -31.75
N THR A 517 -3.90 -21.03 -32.15
CA THR A 517 -3.78 -19.72 -31.47
C THR A 517 -5.14 -19.10 -31.15
N ARG A 518 -6.07 -19.06 -32.11
CA ARG A 518 -7.41 -18.47 -31.90
C ARG A 518 -8.22 -19.20 -30.82
N GLN A 519 -8.17 -20.53 -30.79
CA GLN A 519 -8.87 -21.33 -29.78
C GLN A 519 -8.28 -21.11 -28.39
N ILE A 520 -6.95 -21.03 -28.30
CA ILE A 520 -6.22 -20.77 -27.06
C ILE A 520 -6.56 -19.36 -26.53
N GLU A 521 -6.54 -18.34 -27.39
CA GLU A 521 -6.93 -16.97 -27.03
C GLU A 521 -8.37 -16.87 -26.55
N GLU A 522 -9.29 -17.63 -27.15
CA GLU A 522 -10.69 -17.68 -26.73
C GLU A 522 -10.84 -18.31 -25.34
N ILE A 523 -10.14 -19.42 -25.06
CA ILE A 523 -10.10 -20.06 -23.73
C ILE A 523 -9.50 -19.10 -22.68
N ILE A 524 -8.43 -18.37 -23.02
CA ILE A 524 -7.82 -17.36 -22.13
C ILE A 524 -8.84 -16.26 -21.83
N LYS A 525 -9.58 -15.78 -22.85
CA LYS A 525 -10.61 -14.75 -22.68
C LYS A 525 -11.77 -15.24 -21.83
N GLU A 526 -12.23 -16.46 -21.99
CA GLU A 526 -13.26 -17.06 -21.13
C GLU A 526 -12.80 -17.14 -19.68
N SER A 527 -11.59 -17.65 -19.44
CA SER A 527 -11.03 -17.73 -18.09
C SER A 527 -10.89 -16.35 -17.44
N LYS A 528 -10.58 -15.30 -18.22
CA LYS A 528 -10.57 -13.92 -17.71
C LYS A 528 -11.98 -13.45 -17.31
N ARG A 529 -12.98 -13.68 -18.17
CA ARG A 529 -14.38 -13.31 -17.88
C ARG A 529 -14.90 -13.98 -16.61
N ASP A 530 -14.50 -15.23 -16.35
CA ASP A 530 -14.85 -15.93 -15.12
C ASP A 530 -14.25 -15.26 -13.88
N VAL A 531 -12.98 -14.85 -13.94
CA VAL A 531 -12.33 -14.08 -12.87
C VAL A 531 -13.04 -12.73 -12.66
N ASP A 532 -13.33 -11.99 -13.74
CA ASP A 532 -14.02 -10.70 -13.66
C ASP A 532 -15.42 -10.82 -13.05
N ARG A 533 -16.17 -11.86 -13.43
CA ARG A 533 -17.50 -12.18 -12.90
C ARG A 533 -17.43 -12.48 -11.40
N LEU A 534 -16.56 -13.41 -10.99
CA LEU A 534 -16.43 -13.80 -9.58
C LEU A 534 -15.91 -12.66 -8.70
N THR A 535 -14.99 -11.84 -9.22
CA THR A 535 -14.53 -10.62 -8.55
C THR A 535 -15.70 -9.66 -8.32
N SER A 536 -16.53 -9.45 -9.35
CA SER A 536 -17.72 -8.60 -9.24
C SER A 536 -18.72 -9.14 -8.22
N THR A 537 -18.95 -10.46 -8.19
CA THR A 537 -19.80 -11.11 -7.20
C THR A 537 -19.29 -10.85 -5.78
N LEU A 538 -18.00 -11.09 -5.53
CA LEU A 538 -17.40 -10.89 -4.21
C LEU A 538 -17.45 -9.43 -3.78
N LEU A 539 -17.12 -8.49 -4.67
CA LEU A 539 -17.24 -7.05 -4.40
C LEU A 539 -18.67 -6.62 -4.07
N ASN A 540 -19.67 -7.19 -4.76
CA ASN A 540 -21.07 -6.90 -4.47
C ASN A 540 -21.48 -7.42 -3.09
N LEU A 541 -21.00 -8.61 -2.69
CA LEU A 541 -21.22 -9.12 -1.33
C LEU A 541 -20.64 -8.16 -0.28
N TYR A 542 -19.42 -7.67 -0.49
CA TYR A 542 -18.81 -6.68 0.40
C TYR A 542 -19.60 -5.37 0.45
N LYS A 543 -20.02 -4.83 -0.72
CA LYS A 543 -20.84 -3.61 -0.78
C LYS A 543 -22.15 -3.79 -0.01
N LEU A 544 -22.83 -4.92 -0.18
CA LEU A 544 -24.06 -5.25 0.56
C LEU A 544 -23.80 -5.32 2.06
N ALA A 545 -22.74 -6.01 2.49
CA ALA A 545 -22.39 -6.15 3.90
C ALA A 545 -22.01 -4.81 4.56
N LEU A 546 -21.39 -3.89 3.82
CA LEU A 546 -21.05 -2.56 4.33
C LEU A 546 -22.28 -1.66 4.43
N SER A 547 -23.09 -1.60 3.37
CA SER A 547 -24.29 -0.76 3.32
C SER A 547 -25.34 -1.19 4.34
N ASN A 548 -25.47 -2.49 4.58
CA ASN A 548 -26.44 -3.06 5.51
C ASN A 548 -25.79 -3.52 6.84
N SER A 549 -24.66 -2.93 7.22
CA SER A 549 -23.92 -3.32 8.43
C SER A 549 -24.72 -3.22 9.74
N SER A 550 -25.82 -2.47 9.75
CA SER A 550 -26.76 -2.36 10.87
C SER A 550 -27.77 -3.52 10.93
N ASP A 551 -27.96 -4.27 9.84
CA ASP A 551 -28.97 -5.30 9.73
C ASP A 551 -28.48 -6.63 10.28
N LEU A 552 -29.38 -7.36 10.96
CA LEU A 552 -29.09 -8.67 11.58
C LEU A 552 -28.51 -9.69 10.58
N GLU A 553 -28.90 -9.60 9.31
CA GLU A 553 -28.45 -10.51 8.24
C GLU A 553 -26.98 -10.31 7.85
N PHE A 554 -26.37 -9.15 8.14
CA PHE A 554 -24.99 -8.83 7.77
C PHE A 554 -24.08 -8.64 8.99
N GLN A 555 -24.53 -9.10 10.16
CA GLN A 555 -23.69 -9.12 11.36
C GLN A 555 -22.62 -10.21 11.25
N GLU A 556 -21.47 -9.93 11.86
CA GLU A 556 -20.27 -10.81 11.84
C GLU A 556 -20.55 -12.26 12.24
N HIS A 557 -21.54 -12.49 13.11
CA HIS A 557 -21.90 -13.83 13.58
C HIS A 557 -22.90 -14.56 12.69
N ASN A 558 -23.43 -13.92 11.64
CA ASN A 558 -24.30 -14.59 10.70
C ASN A 558 -23.48 -15.59 9.86
N MET A 559 -23.85 -16.86 9.94
CA MET A 559 -23.17 -17.92 9.21
C MET A 559 -23.37 -17.82 7.70
N GLN A 560 -24.49 -17.26 7.22
CA GLN A 560 -24.82 -17.24 5.79
C GLN A 560 -23.89 -16.31 5.01
N ILE A 561 -23.78 -15.04 5.40
CA ILE A 561 -22.89 -14.07 4.73
C ILE A 561 -21.43 -14.52 4.76
N ASN A 562 -20.99 -15.11 5.88
CA ASN A 562 -19.64 -15.65 6.02
C ASN A 562 -19.41 -16.87 5.10
N GLN A 563 -20.41 -17.75 4.97
CA GLN A 563 -20.35 -18.86 4.02
C GLN A 563 -20.29 -18.36 2.58
N ASP A 564 -21.13 -17.38 2.22
CA ASP A 564 -21.18 -16.81 0.87
C ASP A 564 -19.85 -16.13 0.51
N LEU A 565 -19.29 -15.32 1.42
CA LEU A 565 -17.96 -14.71 1.26
C LEU A 565 -16.85 -15.76 1.11
N THR A 566 -16.87 -16.80 1.95
CA THR A 566 -15.87 -17.88 1.91
C THR A 566 -15.96 -18.70 0.62
N LEU A 567 -17.17 -19.00 0.16
CA LEU A 567 -17.41 -19.74 -1.08
C LEU A 567 -16.98 -18.93 -2.29
N ALA A 568 -17.45 -17.68 -2.40
CA ALA A 568 -17.06 -16.78 -3.50
C ALA A 568 -15.55 -16.54 -3.54
N SER A 569 -14.90 -16.40 -2.38
CA SER A 569 -13.44 -16.29 -2.26
C SER A 569 -12.72 -17.52 -2.80
N LYS A 570 -13.14 -18.73 -2.41
CA LYS A 570 -12.52 -19.99 -2.88
C LYS A 570 -12.70 -20.19 -4.38
N GLU A 571 -13.90 -19.92 -4.90
CA GLU A 571 -14.18 -20.00 -6.34
C GLU A 571 -13.33 -19.00 -7.11
N LEU A 572 -13.21 -17.77 -6.62
CA LEU A 572 -12.34 -16.76 -7.22
C LEU A 572 -10.87 -17.18 -7.19
N GLU A 573 -10.39 -17.75 -6.08
CA GLU A 573 -9.01 -18.24 -5.98
C GLU A 573 -8.72 -19.37 -6.98
N GLU A 574 -9.65 -20.31 -7.15
CA GLU A 574 -9.54 -21.36 -8.17
C GLU A 574 -9.53 -20.77 -9.59
N ALA A 575 -10.46 -19.85 -9.89
CA ALA A 575 -10.53 -19.19 -11.19
C ALA A 575 -9.26 -18.39 -11.52
N ILE A 576 -8.70 -17.68 -10.54
CA ILE A 576 -7.45 -16.93 -10.68
C ILE A 576 -6.28 -17.87 -10.97
N ASN A 577 -6.16 -18.96 -10.20
CA ASN A 577 -5.10 -19.95 -10.42
C ASN A 577 -5.19 -20.57 -11.82
N ASN A 578 -6.41 -20.82 -12.29
CA ASN A 578 -6.65 -21.31 -13.64
C ASN A 578 -6.27 -20.28 -14.69
N TYR A 579 -6.68 -19.02 -14.51
CA TYR A 579 -6.36 -17.93 -15.44
C TYR A 579 -4.85 -17.68 -15.54
N ALA A 580 -4.15 -17.64 -14.40
CA ALA A 580 -2.70 -17.49 -14.35
C ALA A 580 -1.99 -18.62 -15.12
N LYS A 581 -2.47 -19.87 -14.97
CA LYS A 581 -1.97 -21.01 -15.75
C LYS A 581 -2.24 -20.86 -17.24
N MET A 582 -3.40 -20.35 -17.64
CA MET A 582 -3.73 -20.12 -19.06
C MET A 582 -2.87 -19.01 -19.68
N LEU A 583 -2.59 -17.92 -18.97
CA LEU A 583 -1.68 -16.88 -19.47
C LEU A 583 -0.25 -17.40 -19.70
N SER A 584 0.16 -18.46 -19.00
CA SER A 584 1.47 -19.10 -19.17
C SER A 584 1.56 -20.10 -20.33
N ILE A 585 0.52 -20.25 -21.16
CA ILE A 585 0.52 -21.28 -22.23
C ILE A 585 1.62 -21.04 -23.27
N SER A 586 1.84 -19.79 -23.69
CA SER A 586 2.88 -19.43 -24.66
C SER A 586 4.28 -19.85 -24.21
N GLU A 587 4.46 -20.00 -22.90
CA GLU A 587 5.71 -20.38 -22.27
C GLU A 587 5.85 -21.90 -22.07
N ARG A 588 4.81 -22.69 -22.40
CA ARG A 588 4.80 -24.17 -22.41
C ARG A 588 4.88 -24.77 -23.81
N VAL A 589 5.18 -23.91 -24.78
CA VAL A 589 5.42 -24.28 -26.16
C VAL A 589 6.82 -24.89 -26.25
N GLU A 590 6.90 -26.14 -26.69
CA GLU A 590 8.17 -26.82 -26.97
C GLU A 590 8.45 -26.79 -28.47
N ASP A 591 9.71 -26.56 -28.82
CA ASP A 591 10.21 -26.67 -30.19
C ASP A 591 10.30 -28.13 -30.69
#